data_AF-A0A645AXJ0-F1
#
_entry.id   AF-A0A645AXJ0-F1
#
_cell.length_a   1.000
_cell.length_b   1.000
_cell.length_c   1.000
_cell.angle_alpha   90.00
_cell.angle_beta   90.00
_cell.angle_gamma   90.00
#
_symmetry.space_group_name_H-M   'P 1'
#
loop_
_entity.id
_entity.type
_entity.pdbx_description
1 polymer ?
#
loop_
_entity_poly.entity_id
_entity_poly.type
_entity_poly.pdbx_seq_one_letter_code
_entity_poly.pdbx_strand_id
1 'polypeptide(L)'
;MTIPASFLIPAIAVRLKNQKGLISIVSAIYGLSIALLCLAKTGTLATVAVMLCGLSTGSCFSICMLLIGLRTRSAGRATSLSGMVQSLGYGFGALGPILGGWLLDWTGGWSAALLCAAALTLVIFISGRKAGENEFI
;
A
#
# COMPACT_ATOMS: atom_id res chain seq x y z
N MET A 1 5.69 12.94 -1.93
CA MET A 1 4.38 13.28 -2.55
C MET A 1 3.25 12.46 -1.92
N THR A 2 3.08 12.49 -0.60
CA THR A 2 2.07 11.67 0.14
C THR A 2 1.03 12.51 0.87
N ILE A 3 1.33 13.79 1.14
CA ILE A 3 0.51 14.69 1.97
C ILE A 3 -0.94 14.86 1.47
N PRO A 4 -1.21 15.06 0.16
CA PRO A 4 -2.60 15.23 -0.30
C PRO A 4 -3.43 13.96 -0.12
N ALA A 5 -2.84 12.81 -0.45
CA ALA A 5 -3.50 11.51 -0.39
C ALA A 5 -3.82 11.11 1.07
N SER A 6 -2.89 11.34 1.98
CA SER A 6 -3.05 10.98 3.40
C SER A 6 -4.14 11.77 4.11
N PHE A 7 -4.59 12.91 3.57
CA PHE A 7 -5.67 13.71 4.14
C PHE A 7 -7.02 13.47 3.42
N LEU A 8 -7.00 13.42 2.09
CA LEU A 8 -8.22 13.34 1.27
C LEU A 8 -8.87 11.96 1.34
N ILE A 9 -8.05 10.90 1.34
CA ILE A 9 -8.52 9.51 1.30
C ILE A 9 -9.27 9.11 2.59
N PRO A 10 -8.76 9.37 3.81
CA PRO A 10 -9.53 9.07 5.02
C PRO A 10 -10.83 9.87 5.12
N ALA A 11 -10.85 11.14 4.68
CA ALA A 11 -12.07 11.95 4.65
C ALA A 11 -13.16 11.36 3.74
N ILE A 12 -12.76 10.77 2.61
CA ILE A 12 -13.67 10.05 1.71
C ILE A 12 -14.06 8.69 2.32
N ALA A 13 -13.10 7.96 2.87
CA ALA A 13 -13.29 6.60 3.42
C ALA A 13 -14.29 6.56 4.59
N VAL A 14 -14.30 7.59 5.44
CA VAL A 14 -15.25 7.71 6.57
C VAL A 14 -16.69 7.91 6.11
N ARG A 15 -16.90 8.50 4.92
CA ARG A 15 -18.25 8.74 4.37
C ARG A 15 -18.82 7.53 3.63
N LEU A 16 -18.02 6.50 3.38
CA LEU A 16 -18.44 5.30 2.65
C LEU A 16 -19.01 4.25 3.62
N LYS A 17 -20.16 3.67 3.27
CA LYS A 17 -20.74 2.52 4.00
C LYS A 17 -19.87 1.26 3.93
N ASN A 18 -19.03 1.15 2.89
CA ASN A 18 -18.14 0.01 2.68
C ASN A 18 -16.84 0.44 1.99
N GLN A 19 -15.71 0.06 2.57
CA GLN A 19 -14.37 0.50 2.21
C GLN A 19 -13.74 -0.40 1.14
N LYS A 20 -14.37 -1.55 0.83
CA LYS A 20 -13.94 -2.47 -0.23
C LYS A 20 -13.73 -1.79 -1.59
N GLY A 21 -14.65 -0.91 -1.98
CA GLY A 21 -14.58 -0.21 -3.27
C GLY A 21 -13.37 0.71 -3.33
N LEU A 22 -13.14 1.49 -2.27
CA LEU A 22 -11.99 2.40 -2.17
C LEU A 22 -10.66 1.62 -2.13
N ILE A 23 -10.59 0.55 -1.36
CA ILE A 23 -9.40 -0.33 -1.29
C ILE A 23 -9.09 -0.93 -2.67
N SER A 24 -10.13 -1.33 -3.41
CA SER A 24 -9.96 -1.90 -4.76
C SER A 24 -9.43 -0.88 -5.74
N ILE A 25 -9.94 0.36 -5.71
CA ILE A 25 -9.46 1.46 -6.57
C ILE A 25 -8.00 1.79 -6.24
N VAL A 26 -7.68 1.97 -4.96
CA VAL A 26 -6.31 2.33 -4.54
C VAL A 26 -5.32 1.21 -4.91
N SER A 27 -5.69 -0.05 -4.70
CA SER A 27 -4.86 -1.20 -5.07
C SER A 27 -4.69 -1.32 -6.59
N ALA A 28 -5.72 -1.01 -7.37
CA ALA A 28 -5.62 -0.98 -8.83
C ALA A 28 -4.67 0.13 -9.31
N ILE A 29 -4.73 1.32 -8.70
CA ILE A 29 -3.78 2.41 -8.98
C ILE A 29 -2.35 2.00 -8.60
N TYR A 30 -2.18 1.31 -7.47
CA TYR A 30 -0.86 0.79 -7.07
C TYR A 30 -0.34 -0.24 -8.09
N GLY A 31 -1.16 -1.21 -8.49
CA GLY A 31 -0.80 -2.19 -9.53
C GLY A 31 -0.45 -1.53 -10.86
N LEU A 32 -1.24 -0.54 -11.27
CA LEU A 32 -0.99 0.26 -12.47
C LEU A 32 0.35 1.01 -12.39
N SER A 33 0.68 1.58 -11.22
CA SER A 33 1.96 2.27 -11.03
C SER A 33 3.16 1.34 -11.18
N ILE A 34 3.07 0.11 -10.66
CA ILE A 34 4.14 -0.89 -10.81
C ILE A 34 4.23 -1.37 -12.26
N ALA A 35 3.10 -1.56 -12.94
CA ALA A 35 3.06 -1.92 -14.36
C ALA A 35 3.69 -0.81 -15.23
N LEU A 36 3.37 0.46 -14.97
CA LEU A 36 4.00 1.59 -15.65
C LEU A 36 5.50 1.66 -15.39
N LEU A 37 5.96 1.38 -14.16
CA LEU A 37 7.40 1.29 -13.86
C LEU A 37 8.09 0.18 -14.66
N CYS A 38 7.44 -0.98 -14.82
CA CYS A 38 7.98 -2.09 -15.62
C CYS A 38 8.06 -1.76 -17.12
N LEU A 39 7.17 -0.90 -17.62
CA LEU A 39 7.12 -0.48 -19.02
C LEU A 39 7.83 0.86 -19.28
N ALA A 40 8.37 1.50 -18.23
CA ALA A 40 8.97 2.82 -18.32
C ALA A 40 10.26 2.79 -19.13
N LYS A 41 10.16 3.22 -20.40
CA LYS A 41 11.32 3.43 -21.29
C LYS A 41 11.80 4.90 -21.31
N THR A 42 11.02 5.81 -20.72
CA THR A 42 11.28 7.26 -20.69
C THR A 42 11.17 7.81 -19.28
N GLY A 43 11.97 8.83 -18.95
CA GLY A 43 11.99 9.45 -17.62
C GLY A 43 10.65 10.07 -17.19
N THR A 44 9.88 10.59 -18.15
CA THR A 44 8.55 11.15 -17.90
C THR A 44 7.57 10.08 -17.43
N LEU A 45 7.55 8.91 -18.07
CA LEU A 45 6.66 7.81 -17.69
C LEU A 45 7.04 7.25 -16.32
N ALA A 46 8.35 7.12 -16.04
CA ALA A 46 8.84 6.74 -14.72
C ALA A 46 8.41 7.73 -13.64
N THR A 47 8.46 9.04 -13.91
CA THR A 47 8.05 10.08 -12.95
C THR A 47 6.56 9.98 -12.61
N VAL A 48 5.70 9.82 -13.63
CA VAL A 48 4.25 9.62 -13.44
C VAL A 48 4.00 8.35 -12.62
N ALA A 49 4.72 7.26 -12.93
CA ALA A 49 4.57 6.00 -12.23
C ALA A 49 4.96 6.13 -10.74
N VAL A 50 6.07 6.80 -10.43
CA VAL A 50 6.50 7.06 -9.04
C VAL A 50 5.51 7.96 -8.30
N MET A 51 4.92 8.96 -8.95
CA MET A 51 3.88 9.80 -8.35
C MET A 51 2.64 8.97 -7.99
N LEU A 52 2.16 8.14 -8.91
CA LEU A 52 1.02 7.24 -8.67
C LEU A 52 1.32 6.22 -7.57
N CYS A 53 2.54 5.69 -7.54
CA CYS A 53 3.03 4.81 -6.48
C CYS A 53 2.94 5.51 -5.11
N GLY A 54 3.53 6.70 -4.98
CA GLY A 54 3.48 7.46 -3.72
C GLY A 54 2.06 7.80 -3.27
N LEU A 55 1.17 8.16 -4.20
CA LEU A 55 -0.23 8.46 -3.91
C LEU A 55 -0.98 7.22 -3.39
N SER A 56 -0.81 6.08 -4.06
CA SER A 56 -1.49 4.84 -3.69
C SER A 56 -0.95 4.22 -2.40
N THR A 57 0.37 4.21 -2.18
CA THR A 57 0.96 3.72 -0.92
C THR A 57 0.51 4.57 0.28
N GLY A 58 0.51 5.91 0.14
CA GLY A 58 0.00 6.81 1.19
C GLY A 58 -1.48 6.59 1.48
N SER A 59 -2.29 6.36 0.44
CA SER A 59 -3.71 6.04 0.56
C SER A 59 -3.94 4.71 1.30
N CYS A 60 -3.21 3.64 0.91
CA CYS A 60 -3.28 2.33 1.56
C CYS A 60 -2.96 2.42 3.05
N PHE A 61 -1.86 3.11 3.41
CA PHE A 61 -1.45 3.28 4.79
C PHE A 61 -2.51 4.01 5.62
N SER A 62 -3.02 5.15 5.12
CA SER A 62 -4.07 5.92 5.79
C SER A 62 -5.37 5.11 5.96
N ILE A 63 -5.79 4.35 4.96
CA ILE A 63 -6.98 3.48 5.07
C ILE A 63 -6.74 2.37 6.10
N CYS A 64 -5.55 1.76 6.13
CA CYS A 64 -5.23 0.71 7.10
C CYS A 64 -5.34 1.22 8.55
N MET A 65 -4.73 2.37 8.85
CA MET A 65 -4.79 2.99 10.17
C MET A 65 -6.23 3.40 10.54
N LEU A 66 -7.00 3.92 9.57
CA LEU A 66 -8.42 4.23 9.77
C LEU A 66 -9.24 2.98 10.11
N LEU A 67 -9.03 1.87 9.39
CA LEU A 67 -9.75 0.62 9.64
C LEU A 67 -9.44 0.07 11.04
N ILE A 68 -8.20 0.15 11.50
CA ILE A 68 -7.84 -0.23 12.88
C ILE A 68 -8.69 0.59 13.85
N GLY A 69 -8.72 1.92 13.69
CA GLY A 69 -9.54 2.79 14.55
C GLY A 69 -11.04 2.48 14.52
N LEU A 70 -11.61 2.26 13.33
CA LEU A 70 -13.04 1.97 13.16
C LEU A 70 -13.45 0.58 13.69
N ARG A 71 -12.53 -0.39 13.70
CA ARG A 71 -12.84 -1.77 14.11
C ARG A 71 -12.56 -2.04 15.58
N THR A 72 -11.67 -1.28 16.22
CA THR A 72 -11.40 -1.44 17.64
C THR A 72 -12.41 -0.71 18.52
N ARG A 73 -12.91 -1.37 19.57
CA ARG A 73 -13.88 -0.79 20.52
C ARG A 73 -13.30 0.22 21.53
N SER A 74 -11.97 0.33 21.63
CA SER A 74 -11.29 1.20 22.61
C SER A 74 -10.04 1.83 22.01
N ALA A 75 -9.82 3.12 22.30
CA ALA A 75 -8.67 3.89 21.85
C ALA A 75 -7.33 3.24 22.24
N GLY A 76 -7.22 2.67 23.46
CA GLY A 76 -6.01 1.99 23.89
C GLY A 76 -5.67 0.77 23.03
N ARG A 77 -6.68 -0.03 22.65
CA ARG A 77 -6.49 -1.16 21.73
C ARG A 77 -6.10 -0.71 20.32
N ALA A 78 -6.69 0.38 19.82
CA ALA A 78 -6.33 0.97 18.53
C ALA A 78 -4.85 1.35 18.49
N THR A 79 -4.35 2.02 19.53
CA THR A 79 -2.95 2.44 19.63
C THR A 79 -2.00 1.25 19.69
N SER A 80 -2.27 0.26 20.54
CA SER A 80 -1.42 -0.94 20.64
C SER A 80 -1.41 -1.74 19.34
N LEU A 81 -2.56 -1.92 18.70
CA LEU A 81 -2.67 -2.66 17.44
C LEU A 81 -1.95 -1.93 16.30
N SER A 82 -2.13 -0.61 16.20
CA SER A 82 -1.43 0.22 15.23
C SER A 82 0.09 0.18 15.43
N GLY A 83 0.56 0.17 16.68
CA GLY A 83 1.97 0.01 17.02
C GLY A 83 2.52 -1.34 16.56
N MET A 84 1.82 -2.43 16.85
CA MET A 84 2.20 -3.80 16.43
C MET A 84 2.31 -3.92 14.91
N VAL A 85 1.30 -3.44 14.18
CA VAL A 85 1.28 -3.48 12.70
C VAL A 85 2.43 -2.65 12.11
N GLN A 86 2.73 -1.48 12.68
CA GLN A 86 3.85 -0.65 12.25
C GLN A 86 5.20 -1.30 12.54
N SER A 87 5.41 -1.86 13.74
CA SER A 87 6.65 -2.57 14.07
C SER A 87 6.93 -3.71 13.10
N LEU A 88 5.92 -4.53 12.82
CA LEU A 88 6.03 -5.60 11.82
C LEU A 88 6.27 -5.02 10.41
N GLY A 89 5.50 -4.01 10.03
CA GLY A 89 5.58 -3.37 8.71
C GLY A 89 6.95 -2.75 8.43
N TYR A 90 7.54 -2.06 9.40
CA TYR A 90 8.89 -1.52 9.28
C TYR A 90 9.96 -2.61 9.32
N GLY A 91 9.76 -3.66 10.12
CA GLY A 91 10.62 -4.84 10.11
C GLY A 91 10.70 -5.49 8.73
N PHE A 92 9.54 -5.75 8.09
CA PHE A 92 9.49 -6.23 6.71
C PHE A 92 9.99 -5.17 5.70
N GLY A 93 9.71 -3.90 5.95
CA GLY A 93 10.16 -2.78 5.11
C GLY A 93 11.69 -2.70 5.01
N ALA A 94 12.40 -3.00 6.10
CA ALA A 94 13.86 -3.05 6.11
C ALA A 94 14.43 -4.20 5.26
N LEU A 95 13.68 -5.30 5.11
CA LEU A 95 14.07 -6.42 4.26
C LEU A 95 13.89 -6.11 2.76
N GLY A 96 13.00 -5.19 2.41
CA GLY A 96 12.69 -4.82 1.03
C GLY A 96 13.93 -4.42 0.21
N PRO A 97 14.75 -3.44 0.66
CA PRO A 97 15.98 -3.04 -0.02
C PRO A 97 17.02 -4.17 -0.12
N ILE A 98 17.15 -4.99 0.92
CA ILE A 98 18.10 -6.11 0.94
C ILE A 98 17.72 -7.13 -0.13
N LEU A 99 16.45 -7.53 -0.18
CA LEU A 99 15.93 -8.44 -1.19
C LEU A 99 16.01 -7.82 -2.59
N GLY A 100 15.67 -6.54 -2.74
CA GLY A 100 15.74 -5.83 -4.02
C GLY A 100 17.17 -5.73 -4.56
N GLY A 101 18.14 -5.42 -3.71
CA GLY A 101 19.56 -5.40 -4.07
C GLY A 101 20.08 -6.78 -4.44
N TRP A 102 19.74 -7.80 -3.64
CA TRP A 102 20.13 -9.18 -3.95
C TRP A 102 19.55 -9.69 -5.28
N LEU A 103 18.28 -9.37 -5.58
CA LEU A 103 17.67 -9.67 -6.88
C LEU A 103 18.32 -8.91 -8.02
N LEU A 104 18.69 -7.65 -7.80
CA LEU A 104 19.39 -6.84 -8.79
C LEU A 104 20.77 -7.44 -9.12
N ASP A 105 21.53 -7.82 -8.10
CA ASP A 105 22.87 -8.42 -8.27
C ASP A 105 22.79 -9.76 -9.02
N TRP A 106 21.76 -10.57 -8.74
CA TRP A 106 21.62 -11.89 -9.36
C TRP A 106 21.07 -11.85 -10.79
N THR A 107 20.12 -10.94 -11.07
CA THR A 107 19.45 -10.84 -12.39
C THR A 107 20.03 -9.77 -13.31
N GLY A 108 20.92 -8.91 -12.80
CA GLY A 108 21.53 -7.81 -13.55
C GLY A 108 20.56 -6.68 -13.89
N GLY A 109 19.34 -6.66 -13.33
CA GLY A 109 18.33 -5.66 -13.63
C GLY A 109 17.20 -5.58 -12.60
N TRP A 110 16.37 -4.54 -12.73
CA TRP A 110 15.28 -4.25 -11.78
C TRP A 110 14.00 -5.04 -12.05
N SER A 111 13.91 -5.77 -13.17
CA SER A 111 12.70 -6.47 -13.58
C SER A 111 12.24 -7.51 -12.56
N ALA A 112 13.17 -8.25 -11.94
CA ALA A 112 12.84 -9.23 -10.91
C ALA A 112 12.27 -8.56 -9.65
N ALA A 113 12.90 -7.47 -9.19
CA ALA A 113 12.44 -6.70 -8.04
C ALA A 113 11.04 -6.09 -8.29
N LEU A 114 10.79 -5.58 -9.50
CA LEU A 114 9.49 -5.04 -9.91
C LEU A 114 8.40 -6.14 -9.99
N LEU A 115 8.74 -7.33 -10.46
CA LEU A 115 7.82 -8.48 -10.46
C LEU A 115 7.48 -8.92 -9.03
N CYS A 116 8.46 -8.95 -8.12
CA CYS A 116 8.21 -9.18 -6.71
C CYS A 116 7.28 -8.10 -6.11
N ALA A 117 7.51 -6.82 -6.43
CA ALA A 117 6.63 -5.74 -5.99
C ALA A 117 5.19 -5.90 -6.54
N ALA A 118 5.04 -6.33 -7.79
CA ALA A 118 3.74 -6.62 -8.40
C ALA A 118 3.02 -7.78 -7.67
N ALA A 119 3.76 -8.83 -7.30
CA ALA A 119 3.21 -9.94 -6.51
C ALA A 119 2.74 -9.48 -5.12
N LEU A 120 3.52 -8.62 -4.45
CA LEU A 120 3.13 -8.03 -3.17
C LEU A 120 1.87 -7.16 -3.28
N THR A 121 1.68 -6.44 -4.38
CA THR A 121 0.45 -5.68 -4.65
C THR A 121 -0.79 -6.58 -4.67
N LEU A 122 -0.69 -7.79 -5.23
CA LEU A 122 -1.79 -8.75 -5.21
C LEU A 122 -2.11 -9.20 -3.78
N VAL A 123 -1.09 -9.45 -2.95
CA VAL A 123 -1.26 -9.79 -1.53
C VAL A 123 -1.97 -8.66 -0.78
N ILE A 124 -1.57 -7.41 -1.03
CA ILE A 124 -2.21 -6.21 -0.46
C ILE A 124 -3.67 -6.12 -0.90
N PHE A 125 -3.96 -6.33 -2.19
CA PHE A 125 -5.33 -6.27 -2.71
C PHE A 125 -6.24 -7.31 -2.08
N ILE A 126 -5.79 -8.57 -2.00
CA ILE A 126 -6.57 -9.67 -1.42
C ILE A 126 -6.80 -9.42 0.07
N SER A 127 -5.74 -9.07 0.81
CA SER A 127 -5.81 -8.83 2.25
C SER A 127 -6.65 -7.60 2.58
N GLY A 128 -6.50 -6.53 1.81
CA GLY A 128 -7.27 -5.31 1.94
C GLY A 128 -8.76 -5.52 1.65
N ARG A 129 -9.11 -6.32 0.64
CA ARG A 129 -10.52 -6.65 0.35
C ARG A 129 -11.19 -7.41 1.50
N LYS A 130 -10.47 -8.34 2.13
CA LYS A 130 -10.96 -9.04 3.34
C LYS A 130 -11.09 -8.08 4.53
N ALA A 131 -10.08 -7.25 4.78
CA ALA A 131 -10.13 -6.26 5.86
C ALA A 131 -11.22 -5.18 5.67
N GLY A 132 -11.65 -4.94 4.43
CA GLY A 132 -12.78 -4.08 4.11
C GLY A 132 -14.15 -4.69 4.43
N GLU A 133 -14.22 -5.95 4.86
CA GLU A 133 -15.46 -6.55 5.35
C GLU A 133 -15.93 -5.90 6.64
N ASN A 134 -17.25 -5.80 6.79
CA ASN A 134 -17.88 -5.08 7.87
C ASN A 134 -17.96 -5.92 9.15
N GLU A 135 -16.85 -6.56 9.51
CA GLU A 135 -16.75 -7.47 10.64
C GLU A 135 -15.84 -6.86 11.72
N PHE A 136 -16.29 -6.87 12.97
CA PHE A 136 -15.55 -6.27 14.09
C PHE A 136 -14.46 -7.21 14.58
N ILE A 137 -13.34 -6.63 15.03
CA ILE A 137 -12.18 -7.32 15.63
C ILE A 137 -12.14 -7.03 17.13
#